data_AF-A0AAN5IFK2-F1
#
_entry.id   AF-A0AAN5IFK2-F1
#
_cell.length_a   1.000
_cell.length_b   1.000
_cell.length_c   1.000
_cell.angle_alpha   90.00
_cell.angle_beta   90.00
_cell.angle_gamma   90.00
#
_symmetry.space_group_name_H-M   'P 1'
#
loop_
_entity.id
_entity.type
_entity.pdbx_description
1 polymer ?
#
loop_
_entity_poly.entity_id
_entity_poly.type
_entity_poly.pdbx_seq_one_letter_code
_entity_poly.pdbx_strand_id
1 'polypeptide(L)'
;LRREPSDDCINSVTRMYGESTSWSSCQCPQACYQEVYGISATRAKLPYKIPTCANVTHGCPDLSQRIARLTVYMQSLESEMYVEEAKMTLSTFLSQFGGQMGFLLGMSIVGILEIFILCAMLGKDSCSKK
;
A
#
# COMPACT_ATOMS: atom_id res chain seq x y z
N LEU A 1 -3.44 -9.09 -29.84
CA LEU A 1 -2.20 -8.38 -29.48
C LEU A 1 -2.06 -7.11 -30.34
N ARG A 2 -2.62 -5.98 -29.92
CA ARG A 2 -2.41 -4.70 -30.62
C ARG A 2 -2.36 -3.56 -29.58
N ARG A 3 -1.18 -2.92 -29.52
CA ARG A 3 -0.76 -1.80 -28.66
C ARG A 3 -1.72 -0.62 -28.70
N GLU A 4 -1.99 -0.02 -27.53
CA GLU A 4 -2.64 1.29 -27.37
C GLU A 4 -1.60 2.42 -27.51
N PRO A 5 -1.90 3.53 -28.24
CA PRO A 5 -1.01 4.68 -28.40
C PRO A 5 -1.21 5.79 -27.36
N SER A 6 -1.93 5.55 -26.25
CA SER A 6 -2.18 6.54 -25.20
C SER A 6 -1.10 6.60 -24.11
N ASP A 7 -0.18 5.63 -24.09
CA ASP A 7 0.89 5.57 -23.10
C ASP A 7 2.04 6.53 -23.43
N ASP A 8 2.15 7.04 -24.66
CA ASP A 8 3.31 7.85 -25.09
C ASP A 8 3.37 9.23 -24.42
N CYS A 9 2.24 9.92 -24.24
CA CYS A 9 2.23 11.24 -23.63
C CYS A 9 2.60 11.18 -22.14
N ILE A 10 1.95 10.28 -21.39
CA ILE A 10 2.24 10.08 -19.96
C ILE A 10 3.67 9.57 -19.76
N ASN A 11 4.12 8.60 -20.54
CA ASN A 11 5.49 8.10 -20.42
C ASN A 11 6.53 9.15 -20.82
N SER A 12 6.22 10.05 -21.76
CA SER A 12 7.13 11.14 -22.12
C SER A 12 7.31 12.15 -20.97
N VAL A 13 6.23 12.49 -20.27
CA VAL A 13 6.29 13.40 -19.11
C VAL A 13 6.97 12.73 -17.93
N THR A 14 6.62 11.46 -17.64
CA THR A 14 7.27 10.68 -16.57
C THR A 14 8.76 10.47 -16.82
N ARG A 15 9.20 10.32 -18.08
CA ARG A 15 10.63 10.23 -18.44
C ARG A 15 11.37 11.56 -18.31
N MET A 16 10.71 12.67 -18.63
CA MET A 16 11.32 14.01 -18.54
C MET A 16 11.48 14.47 -17.10
N TYR A 17 10.49 14.20 -16.26
CA TYR A 17 10.46 14.67 -14.88
C TYR A 17 10.95 13.61 -13.89
N GLY A 18 11.06 12.34 -14.28
CA GLY A 18 11.43 11.26 -13.36
C GLY A 18 10.34 11.01 -12.32
N GLU A 19 10.54 9.98 -11.50
CA GLU A 19 9.68 9.73 -10.35
C GLU A 19 9.92 10.82 -9.30
N SER A 20 8.86 11.40 -8.74
CA SER A 20 8.93 12.55 -7.82
C SER A 20 9.78 12.30 -6.57
N THR A 21 10.02 11.03 -6.24
CA THR A 21 10.90 10.53 -5.18
C THR A 21 12.40 10.73 -5.44
N SER A 22 12.80 10.98 -6.70
CA SER A 22 14.21 11.16 -7.09
C SER A 22 14.71 12.60 -6.98
N TRP A 23 13.82 13.55 -6.67
CA TRP A 23 14.14 14.97 -6.62
C TRP A 23 14.75 15.34 -5.27
N SER A 24 15.95 15.93 -5.30
CA SER A 24 16.62 16.43 -4.08
C SER A 24 15.82 17.50 -3.34
N SER A 25 14.84 18.14 -4.00
CA SER A 25 13.97 19.18 -3.45
C SER A 25 12.60 18.69 -2.97
N CYS A 26 12.21 17.43 -3.25
CA CYS A 26 10.91 16.89 -2.86
C CYS A 26 11.07 15.52 -2.19
N GLN A 27 10.98 15.51 -0.86
CA GLN A 27 10.83 14.27 -0.09
C GLN A 27 9.34 13.99 0.08
N CYS A 28 8.81 13.05 -0.70
CA CYS A 28 7.42 12.61 -0.63
C CYS A 28 7.37 11.23 0.08
N PRO A 29 7.17 11.18 1.41
CA PRO A 29 6.88 9.92 2.08
C PRO A 29 5.53 9.36 1.60
N GLN A 30 5.41 8.04 1.55
CA GLN A 30 4.14 7.37 1.26
C GLN A 30 3.13 7.67 2.38
N ALA A 31 1.87 7.85 2.01
CA ALA A 31 0.80 8.09 2.97
C ALA A 31 0.47 6.80 3.73
N CYS A 32 0.27 6.89 5.05
CA CYS A 32 -0.13 5.73 5.87
C CYS A 32 -1.54 5.23 5.56
N TYR A 33 -2.40 6.12 5.05
CA TYR A 33 -3.77 5.80 4.64
C TYR A 33 -3.93 6.25 3.20
N GLN A 34 -4.23 5.30 2.32
CA GLN A 34 -4.51 5.55 0.92
C GLN A 34 -5.65 4.66 0.43
N GLU A 35 -6.53 5.25 -0.36
CA GLU A 35 -7.61 4.54 -1.05
C GLU A 35 -7.23 4.47 -2.53
N VAL A 36 -6.98 3.25 -3.02
CA VAL A 36 -6.54 3.01 -4.40
C VAL A 36 -7.62 2.27 -5.15
N TYR A 37 -8.03 2.81 -6.30
CA TYR A 37 -9.01 2.18 -7.18
C TYR A 37 -8.30 1.45 -8.33
N GLY A 38 -8.49 0.14 -8.41
CA GLY A 38 -8.06 -0.64 -9.57
C GLY A 38 -8.90 -0.28 -10.80
N ILE A 39 -8.26 0.16 -11.88
CA ILE A 39 -8.94 0.54 -13.12
C ILE A 39 -8.80 -0.60 -14.13
N SER A 40 -9.93 -1.12 -14.60
CA SER A 40 -9.99 -2.07 -15.72
C SER A 40 -10.81 -1.45 -16.85
N ALA A 41 -10.15 -1.14 -17.96
CA ALA A 41 -10.75 -0.48 -19.10
C ALA A 41 -11.08 -1.49 -20.21
N THR A 42 -12.31 -1.47 -20.69
CA THR A 42 -12.72 -2.19 -21.91
C THR A 42 -13.20 -1.19 -22.95
N ARG A 43 -12.88 -1.46 -24.22
CA ARG A 43 -13.24 -0.58 -25.34
C ARG A 43 -14.12 -1.36 -26.30
N ALA A 44 -15.26 -0.77 -26.67
CA ALA A 44 -16.17 -1.31 -27.67
C ALA A 44 -16.40 -0.29 -28.78
N LYS A 45 -16.60 -0.76 -30.01
CA LYS A 45 -16.98 0.11 -31.12
C LYS A 45 -18.38 0.65 -30.87
N LEU A 46 -18.52 1.97 -30.93
CA LEU A 46 -19.82 2.62 -30.82
C LEU A 46 -20.74 2.10 -31.93
N PRO A 47 -22.04 1.80 -31.65
CA PRO A 47 -22.95 1.37 -32.70
C PRO A 47 -23.00 2.41 -33.82
N TYR A 48 -22.99 1.92 -35.07
CA TYR A 48 -22.87 2.73 -36.30
C TYR A 48 -23.99 3.77 -36.46
N LYS A 49 -25.08 3.65 -35.71
CA LYS A 49 -26.22 4.57 -35.75
C LYS A 49 -26.49 5.08 -34.34
N ILE A 50 -26.04 6.29 -34.07
CA ILE A 50 -26.52 7.07 -32.93
C ILE A 50 -27.83 7.70 -33.42
N PRO A 51 -29.00 7.39 -32.83
CA PRO A 51 -30.29 7.86 -33.34
C PRO A 51 -30.49 9.34 -32.97
N THR A 52 -29.91 10.25 -33.75
CA THR A 52 -30.11 11.70 -33.62
C THR A 52 -30.35 12.37 -34.96
N CYS A 53 -31.16 11.75 -35.82
CA CYS A 53 -31.70 12.39 -37.01
C CYS A 53 -33.20 12.10 -37.11
N ALA A 54 -33.97 12.60 -36.13
CA ALA A 54 -35.40 12.79 -36.30
C ALA A 54 -35.58 14.08 -37.13
N ASN A 55 -35.78 13.91 -38.44
CA ASN A 55 -36.26 14.94 -39.36
C ASN A 55 -35.22 15.99 -39.81
N VAL A 56 -34.34 15.63 -40.75
CA VAL A 56 -33.51 16.60 -41.48
C VAL A 56 -33.44 16.21 -42.96
N THR A 57 -33.98 17.07 -43.82
CA THR A 57 -34.04 16.96 -45.28
C THR A 57 -32.68 17.18 -45.97
N HIS A 58 -31.66 17.56 -45.19
CA HIS A 58 -30.27 17.69 -45.63
C HIS A 58 -29.42 16.71 -44.81
N GLY A 59 -28.64 15.88 -45.51
CA GLY A 59 -27.95 14.69 -44.99
C GLY A 59 -27.44 14.79 -43.55
N CYS A 60 -27.71 13.74 -42.78
CA CYS A 60 -27.27 13.60 -41.39
C CYS A 60 -25.73 13.61 -41.31
N PRO A 61 -25.09 14.55 -40.59
CA PRO A 61 -23.64 14.58 -40.45
C PRO A 61 -23.17 13.36 -39.65
N ASP A 62 -22.14 12.67 -40.15
CA ASP A 62 -21.57 11.49 -39.49
C ASP A 62 -20.78 11.90 -38.24
N LEU A 63 -21.49 11.97 -37.11
CA LEU A 63 -20.93 12.31 -35.80
C LEU A 63 -20.19 11.14 -35.14
N SER A 64 -20.20 9.95 -35.77
CA SER A 64 -19.62 8.72 -35.19
C SER A 64 -18.12 8.83 -34.93
N GLN A 65 -17.40 9.69 -35.68
CA GLN A 65 -15.97 9.92 -35.52
C GLN A 65 -15.61 10.96 -34.44
N ARG A 66 -16.59 11.71 -33.93
CA ARG A 66 -16.38 12.79 -32.95
C ARG A 66 -16.95 12.50 -31.57
N ILE A 67 -17.66 11.38 -31.41
CA ILE A 67 -18.33 11.01 -30.16
C ILE A 67 -17.67 9.79 -29.55
N ALA A 68 -17.33 9.90 -28.26
CA ALA A 68 -16.89 8.79 -27.42
C ALA A 68 -17.85 8.66 -26.24
N ARG A 69 -18.22 7.41 -25.91
CA ARG A 69 -19.00 7.10 -24.70
C ARG A 69 -18.07 6.48 -23.66
N LEU A 70 -17.93 7.15 -22.52
CA LEU A 70 -17.22 6.65 -21.35
C LEU A 70 -18.26 6.24 -20.31
N THR A 71 -18.18 5.00 -19.84
CA THR A 71 -19.00 4.51 -18.73
C THR A 71 -18.05 4.06 -17.62
N VAL A 72 -18.11 4.73 -16.48
CA VAL A 72 -17.34 4.37 -15.27
C VAL A 72 -18.30 3.73 -14.29
N TYR A 73 -17.98 2.51 -13.85
CA TYR A 73 -18.79 1.77 -12.88
C TYR A 73 -17.90 0.90 -12.02
N MET A 74 -18.36 0.62 -10.81
CA MET A 74 -17.71 -0.33 -9.89
C MET A 74 -18.07 -1.76 -10.30
N GLN A 75 -17.07 -2.64 -10.43
CA GLN A 75 -17.30 -4.03 -10.82
C GLN A 75 -18.00 -4.85 -9.73
N SER A 76 -17.63 -4.60 -8.47
CA SER A 76 -18.20 -5.20 -7.27
C SER A 76 -18.40 -4.13 -6.20
N LEU A 77 -19.29 -4.40 -5.23
CA LEU A 77 -19.51 -3.54 -4.05
C LEU A 77 -18.57 -3.90 -2.89
N GLU A 78 -17.67 -4.85 -3.09
CA GLU A 78 -16.72 -5.28 -2.09
C GLU A 78 -15.50 -4.35 -2.10
N SER A 79 -15.04 -3.94 -0.92
CA SER A 79 -13.83 -3.14 -0.76
C SER A 79 -12.75 -3.99 -0.11
N GLU A 80 -11.57 -4.00 -0.70
CA GLU A 80 -10.41 -4.68 -0.13
C GLU A 80 -9.65 -3.68 0.76
N MET A 81 -9.34 -4.10 1.99
CA MET A 81 -8.56 -3.30 2.93
C MET A 81 -7.24 -4.01 3.23
N TYR A 82 -6.13 -3.32 2.99
CA TYR A 82 -4.79 -3.79 3.29
C TYR A 82 -4.23 -2.98 4.45
N VAL A 83 -4.02 -3.63 5.60
CA VAL A 83 -3.46 -3.01 6.80
C VAL A 83 -2.12 -3.67 7.10
N GLU A 84 -1.08 -2.84 7.20
CA GLU A 84 0.23 -3.30 7.65
C GLU A 84 0.23 -3.42 9.17
N GLU A 85 0.36 -4.65 9.69
CA GLU A 85 0.46 -4.90 11.12
C GLU A 85 1.91 -5.21 11.53
N ALA A 86 2.28 -4.78 12.73
CA ALA A 86 3.61 -5.06 13.27
C ALA A 86 3.77 -6.58 13.48
N LYS A 87 4.72 -7.19 12.76
CA LYS A 87 4.99 -8.64 12.82
C LYS A 87 5.30 -9.14 14.23
N MET A 88 5.91 -8.31 15.08
CA MET A 88 6.21 -8.64 16.47
C MET A 88 6.00 -7.43 17.36
N THR A 89 5.13 -7.57 18.36
CA THR A 89 5.01 -6.60 19.45
C THR A 89 5.99 -6.97 20.56
N LEU A 90 6.34 -6.02 21.42
CA LEU A 90 7.15 -6.29 22.61
C LEU A 90 6.53 -7.41 23.46
N SER A 91 5.20 -7.43 23.59
CA SER A 91 4.48 -8.49 24.30
C SER A 91 4.72 -9.87 23.69
N THR A 92 4.65 -9.97 22.35
CA THR A 92 4.93 -11.23 21.64
C THR A 92 6.39 -11.65 21.81
N PHE A 93 7.33 -10.69 21.76
CA PHE A 93 8.75 -10.94 21.96
C PHE A 93 9.05 -11.47 23.37
N LEU A 94 8.56 -10.79 24.41
CA LEU A 94 8.74 -11.22 25.80
C LEU A 94 8.09 -12.59 26.06
N SER A 95 6.95 -12.87 25.45
CA SER A 95 6.28 -14.17 25.57
C SER A 95 7.11 -15.31 24.97
N GLN A 96 7.65 -15.12 23.76
CA GLN A 96 8.51 -16.13 23.12
C GLN A 96 9.82 -16.32 23.89
N PHE A 97 10.46 -15.23 24.31
CA PHE A 97 11.71 -15.28 25.05
C PHE A 97 11.53 -15.91 26.44
N GLY A 98 10.52 -15.46 27.19
CA GLY A 98 10.19 -16.00 28.51
C GLY A 98 9.75 -17.46 28.45
N GLY A 99 9.01 -17.87 27.41
CA GLY A 99 8.63 -19.26 27.18
C GLY A 99 9.84 -20.16 26.93
N GLN A 100 10.77 -19.73 26.09
CA GLN A 100 12.00 -20.50 25.81
C GLN A 100 12.95 -20.53 27.01
N MET A 101 13.18 -19.40 27.68
CA MET A 101 14.00 -19.36 28.90
C MET A 101 13.39 -20.17 30.05
N GLY A 102 12.08 -20.07 30.25
CA GLY A 102 11.36 -20.81 31.27
C GLY A 102 11.39 -22.32 31.02
N PHE A 103 11.30 -22.75 29.77
CA PHE A 103 11.41 -24.17 29.41
C PHE A 103 12.84 -24.71 29.55
N LEU A 104 13.84 -23.99 29.04
CA LEU A 104 15.22 -24.48 28.97
C LEU A 104 15.96 -24.37 30.31
N LEU A 105 15.75 -23.27 31.05
CA LEU A 105 16.48 -22.98 32.29
C LEU A 105 15.60 -23.18 33.53
N GLY A 106 14.30 -23.46 33.39
CA GLY A 106 13.36 -23.44 34.51
C GLY A 106 13.20 -22.05 35.13
N MET A 107 13.61 -21.00 34.43
CA MET A 107 13.73 -19.65 34.97
C MET A 107 12.37 -18.95 34.99
N SER A 108 11.97 -18.45 36.16
CA SER A 108 10.75 -17.66 36.35
C SER A 108 11.08 -16.20 36.67
N ILE A 109 10.08 -15.32 36.62
CA ILE A 109 10.22 -13.91 37.04
C ILE A 109 10.79 -13.79 38.45
N VAL A 110 10.39 -14.69 39.36
CA VAL A 110 10.90 -14.72 40.74
C VAL A 110 12.40 -15.06 40.75
N GLY A 111 12.84 -16.00 39.91
CA GLY A 111 14.26 -16.35 39.77
C GLY A 111 15.11 -15.21 39.21
N ILE A 112 14.58 -14.44 38.26
CA ILE A 112 15.28 -13.25 37.72
C ILE A 112 15.48 -12.19 38.81
N LEU A 113 14.46 -11.95 39.65
CA LEU A 113 14.54 -11.02 40.78
C LEU A 113 15.61 -11.45 41.79
N GLU A 114 15.69 -12.74 42.12
CA GLU A 114 16.68 -13.28 43.04
C GLU A 114 18.12 -13.09 42.51
N ILE A 115 18.34 -13.37 41.22
CA ILE A 115 19.63 -13.11 40.56
C ILE A 115 20.00 -11.62 40.63
N PHE A 116 19.02 -10.73 40.41
CA PHE A 116 19.26 -9.29 40.45
C PHE A 116 19.68 -8.80 41.84
N ILE A 117 19.00 -9.29 42.88
CA ILE A 117 19.34 -8.99 44.28
C ILE A 117 20.74 -9.54 44.62
N LEU A 118 21.05 -10.76 44.19
CA LEU A 118 22.37 -11.37 44.42
C LEU A 118 23.49 -10.55 43.75
N CYS A 119 23.30 -10.14 42.48
CA CYS A 119 24.24 -9.29 41.76
C CYS A 119 24.41 -7.92 42.43
N ALA A 120 23.35 -7.31 42.94
CA ALA A 120 23.42 -6.03 43.64
C ALA A 120 24.21 -6.14 44.96
N MET A 121 24.01 -7.22 45.72
CA MET A 121 24.77 -7.48 46.95
C MET A 121 26.26 -7.73 46.64
N LEU A 122 26.56 -8.59 45.66
CA LEU A 122 27.95 -8.85 45.24
C LEU A 122 28.64 -7.61 44.67
N GLY A 123 27.91 -6.76 43.94
CA GLY A 123 28.41 -5.49 43.43
C GLY A 123 28.73 -4.50 44.56
N LYS A 124 27.88 -4.44 45.59
CA LYS A 124 28.11 -3.60 46.78
C LYS A 124 29.32 -4.09 47.58
N ASP A 125 29.50 -5.39 47.73
CA ASP A 125 30.67 -5.98 48.42
C ASP A 125 31.96 -5.80 47.63
N SER A 126 31.89 -5.89 46.30
CA SER A 126 33.04 -5.63 45.41
C SER A 126 33.42 -4.14 45.37
N CYS A 127 32.44 -3.24 45.43
CA CYS A 127 32.68 -1.79 45.53
C CYS A 127 33.14 -1.35 46.93
N SER A 128 32.78 -2.06 48.00
CA SER A 128 33.20 -1.71 49.37
C SER A 128 34.58 -2.25 49.75
N LYS A 129 35.15 -3.17 48.94
CA LYS A 129 36.50 -3.72 49.12
C LYS A 129 37.60 -2.97 48.35
N LYS A 130 37.25 -1.89 47.65
CA LYS A 130 38.17 -1.00 46.94
C LYS A 130 38.23 0.35 47.66
#